data_AF-A0A1Z8SWT3-F1
#
_entry.id   AF-A0A1Z8SWT3-F1
#
_cell.length_a   1.000
_cell.length_b   1.000
_cell.length_c   1.000
_cell.angle_alpha   90.00
_cell.angle_beta   90.00
_cell.angle_gamma   90.00
#
_symmetry.space_group_name_H-M   'P 1'
#
loop_
_entity.id
_entity.type
_entity.pdbx_description
1 polymer ?
#
loop_
_entity_poly.entity_id
_entity_poly.type
_entity_poly.pdbx_seq_one_letter_code
_entity_poly.pdbx_strand_id
1 'polypeptide(L)'
;MSKKNSYSLARAKLESFFENKKWKPFPFQKKTWEACKEGMSGLVHAPTGTGKTYAVWAPALMEWMSEQRDCKIPKRAPSLRVLWVTPLRALVEDTTRTLEELSEGLGLPWNIQSRTGDTSSSIKARQRKKYPSCLVTTPESLSLLLSYPETQEAFSDLGAVIVDEWHELLATKRGTQTELCLARLRKWNPAIKTWGLSATLGNLETALSTLVGSHTKRVLINGDLKKKFVVKTIIPKDMEKFPWAGHLGGKLVEQVARQIEKAQTSLVFTNVRSQTEYWYHALLSVRPEWVDDLGIHHGSIDRKERAQVEERLRHGKIKAVVCTSSLDLGVDFSPVEQVIQIGGPKGVARLL
;
A
#
# COMPACT_ATOMS: atom_id res chain seq x y z
N MET A 1 -28.20 -25.64 3.08
CA MET A 1 -26.77 -25.59 3.50
C MET A 1 -26.61 -24.57 4.62
N SER A 2 -25.99 -24.92 5.75
CA SER A 2 -25.72 -23.96 6.84
C SER A 2 -24.65 -22.95 6.40
N LYS A 3 -24.74 -21.68 6.84
CA LYS A 3 -23.72 -20.63 6.59
C LYS A 3 -22.29 -21.10 6.91
N LYS A 4 -22.12 -21.95 7.93
CA LYS A 4 -20.81 -22.54 8.27
C LYS A 4 -20.22 -23.38 7.14
N ASN A 5 -21.05 -24.15 6.42
CA ASN A 5 -20.62 -25.02 5.33
C ASN A 5 -20.29 -24.23 4.05
N SER A 6 -20.98 -23.12 3.80
CA SER A 6 -20.69 -22.24 2.66
C SER A 6 -19.36 -21.51 2.82
N TYR A 7 -19.02 -21.06 4.03
CA TYR A 7 -17.75 -20.38 4.29
C TYR A 7 -16.55 -21.34 4.19
N SER A 8 -16.68 -22.59 4.66
CA SER A 8 -15.62 -23.60 4.51
C SER A 8 -15.32 -23.91 3.05
N LEU A 9 -16.34 -23.95 2.18
CA LEU A 9 -16.14 -24.13 0.74
C LEU A 9 -15.42 -22.94 0.10
N ALA A 10 -15.79 -21.71 0.49
CA ALA A 10 -15.10 -20.50 0.02
C ALA A 10 -13.62 -20.50 0.44
N ARG A 11 -13.35 -20.91 1.68
CA ARG A 11 -11.98 -21.06 2.18
C ARG A 11 -11.19 -22.14 1.44
N ALA A 12 -11.80 -23.28 1.12
CA ALA A 12 -11.14 -24.34 0.35
C ALA A 12 -10.73 -23.86 -1.05
N LYS A 13 -11.57 -23.06 -1.72
CA LYS A 13 -11.22 -22.42 -3.00
C LYS A 13 -10.04 -21.45 -2.86
N LEU A 14 -10.01 -20.66 -1.79
CA LEU A 14 -8.88 -19.79 -1.48
C LEU A 14 -7.59 -20.58 -1.26
N GLU A 15 -7.64 -21.64 -0.45
CA GLU A 15 -6.47 -22.48 -0.17
C GLU A 15 -5.97 -23.17 -1.45
N SER A 16 -6.86 -23.63 -2.34
CA SER A 16 -6.49 -24.15 -3.66
C SER A 16 -5.81 -23.10 -4.55
N PHE A 17 -6.24 -21.84 -4.55
CA PHE A 17 -5.55 -20.76 -5.27
C PHE A 17 -4.10 -20.59 -4.75
N PHE A 18 -3.91 -20.59 -3.43
CA PHE A 18 -2.57 -20.50 -2.83
C PHE A 18 -1.72 -21.71 -3.24
N GLU A 19 -2.26 -22.93 -3.18
CA GLU A 19 -1.56 -24.15 -3.59
C GLU A 19 -1.15 -24.13 -5.07
N ASN A 20 -2.02 -23.66 -5.97
CA ASN A 20 -1.72 -23.52 -7.40
C ASN A 20 -0.57 -22.53 -7.65
N LYS A 21 -0.44 -21.50 -6.82
CA LYS A 21 0.68 -20.55 -6.83
C LYS A 21 1.91 -21.07 -6.07
N LYS A 22 1.86 -22.29 -5.51
CA LYS A 22 2.86 -22.87 -4.60
C LYS A 22 3.12 -22.01 -3.35
N TRP A 23 2.08 -21.30 -2.90
CA TRP A 23 2.10 -20.46 -1.72
C TRP A 23 1.47 -21.16 -0.53
N LYS A 24 1.90 -20.79 0.67
CA LYS A 24 1.27 -21.20 1.93
C LYS A 24 0.83 -19.96 2.69
N PRO A 25 -0.45 -19.85 3.10
CA PRO A 25 -0.90 -18.69 3.85
C PRO A 25 -0.24 -18.64 5.23
N PHE A 26 0.24 -17.45 5.60
CA PHE A 26 0.87 -17.21 6.89
C PHE A 26 -0.13 -17.34 8.04
N PRO A 27 0.34 -17.66 9.27
CA PRO A 27 -0.54 -17.76 10.43
C PRO A 27 -1.35 -16.50 10.71
N PHE A 28 -0.75 -15.31 10.50
CA PHE A 28 -1.46 -14.05 10.72
C PHE A 28 -2.59 -13.84 9.71
N GLN A 29 -2.43 -14.25 8.44
CA GLN A 29 -3.50 -14.19 7.44
C GLN A 29 -4.70 -15.04 7.86
N LYS A 30 -4.45 -16.29 8.30
CA LYS A 30 -5.52 -17.18 8.78
C LYS A 30 -6.25 -16.60 10.00
N LYS A 31 -5.51 -16.00 10.95
CA LYS A 31 -6.09 -15.31 12.11
C LYS A 31 -6.98 -14.14 11.68
N THR A 32 -6.53 -13.34 10.70
CA THR A 32 -7.34 -12.24 10.14
C THR A 32 -8.61 -12.77 9.51
N TRP A 33 -8.55 -13.88 8.77
CA TRP A 33 -9.72 -14.48 8.13
C TRP A 33 -10.80 -14.91 9.14
N GLU A 34 -10.42 -15.57 10.23
CA GLU A 34 -11.37 -15.93 11.29
C GLU A 34 -11.94 -14.69 12.00
N ALA A 35 -11.10 -13.69 12.33
CA ALA A 35 -11.58 -12.47 12.97
C ALA A 35 -12.60 -11.70 12.09
N CYS A 36 -12.35 -11.61 10.78
CA CYS A 36 -13.29 -11.01 9.82
C CYS A 36 -14.63 -11.76 9.77
N LYS A 37 -14.59 -13.09 9.85
CA LYS A 37 -15.79 -13.96 9.87
C LYS A 37 -16.59 -13.78 11.16
N GLU A 38 -15.93 -13.50 12.28
CA GLU A 38 -16.58 -13.17 13.56
C GLU A 38 -17.14 -11.73 13.61
N GLY A 39 -16.99 -10.96 12.53
CA GLY A 39 -17.47 -9.59 12.43
C GLY A 39 -16.59 -8.57 13.13
N MET A 40 -15.31 -8.90 13.37
CA MET A 40 -14.38 -7.98 14.01
C MET A 40 -13.82 -6.95 13.02
N SER A 41 -13.52 -5.77 13.56
CA SER A 41 -12.61 -4.78 12.97
C SER A 41 -11.20 -5.00 13.54
N GLY A 42 -10.14 -4.49 12.90
CA GLY A 42 -8.81 -4.75 13.44
C GLY A 42 -7.64 -4.07 12.74
N LEU A 43 -6.46 -4.33 13.27
CA LEU A 43 -5.19 -3.86 12.74
C LEU A 43 -4.28 -5.07 12.50
N VAL A 44 -3.84 -5.24 11.26
CA VAL A 44 -2.81 -6.23 10.90
C VAL A 44 -1.47 -5.51 10.87
N HIS A 45 -0.60 -5.87 11.82
CA HIS A 45 0.75 -5.38 11.92
C HIS A 45 1.71 -6.49 11.47
N ALA A 46 2.26 -6.36 10.25
CA ALA A 46 3.20 -7.31 9.69
C ALA A 46 4.17 -6.62 8.71
N PRO A 47 5.40 -7.13 8.53
CA PRO A 47 6.37 -6.53 7.62
C PRO A 47 5.86 -6.44 6.17
N THR A 48 6.44 -5.53 5.39
CA THR A 48 6.22 -5.44 3.94
C THR A 48 6.64 -6.75 3.24
N GLY A 49 5.97 -7.08 2.14
CA GLY A 49 6.25 -8.30 1.36
C GLY A 49 5.77 -9.62 2.00
N THR A 50 4.90 -9.56 3.00
CA THR A 50 4.39 -10.76 3.72
C THR A 50 2.96 -11.13 3.37
N GLY A 51 2.39 -10.51 2.33
CA GLY A 51 1.02 -10.78 1.87
C GLY A 51 -0.08 -10.20 2.76
N LYS A 52 0.18 -9.07 3.45
CA LYS A 52 -0.83 -8.33 4.25
C LYS A 52 -2.12 -8.06 3.47
N THR A 53 -1.99 -7.72 2.19
CA THR A 53 -3.13 -7.44 1.30
C THR A 53 -4.13 -8.59 1.29
N TYR A 54 -3.66 -9.83 1.12
CA TYR A 54 -4.52 -11.02 1.12
C TYR A 54 -5.09 -11.38 2.50
N ALA A 55 -4.49 -10.89 3.60
CA ALA A 55 -5.04 -11.08 4.94
C ALA A 55 -6.42 -10.42 5.08
N VAL A 56 -6.59 -9.23 4.53
CA VAL A 56 -7.82 -8.43 4.66
C VAL A 56 -8.70 -8.45 3.40
N TRP A 57 -8.13 -8.75 2.23
CA TRP A 57 -8.90 -8.86 0.99
C TRP A 57 -9.69 -10.16 0.86
N ALA A 58 -9.05 -11.30 1.13
CA ALA A 58 -9.66 -12.61 0.96
C ALA A 58 -10.96 -12.80 1.78
N PRO A 59 -11.10 -12.27 3.02
CA PRO A 59 -12.35 -12.37 3.77
C PRO A 59 -13.56 -11.76 3.07
N ALA A 60 -13.41 -10.62 2.40
CA ALA A 60 -14.51 -9.98 1.68
C ALA A 60 -14.99 -10.84 0.50
N LEU A 61 -14.05 -11.45 -0.21
CA LEU A 61 -14.35 -12.41 -1.28
C LEU A 61 -15.05 -13.66 -0.74
N MET A 62 -14.52 -14.25 0.34
CA MET A 62 -15.08 -15.45 0.97
C MET A 62 -16.48 -15.20 1.53
N GLU A 63 -16.71 -14.05 2.16
CA GLU A 63 -18.02 -13.65 2.66
C GLU A 63 -19.04 -13.55 1.52
N TRP A 64 -18.71 -12.82 0.45
CA TRP A 64 -19.58 -12.73 -0.72
C TRP A 64 -19.84 -14.09 -1.39
N MET A 65 -18.82 -14.95 -1.52
CA MET A 65 -18.99 -16.30 -2.05
C MET A 65 -19.96 -17.13 -1.18
N SER A 66 -19.90 -16.97 0.14
CA SER A 66 -20.76 -17.69 1.08
C SER A 66 -22.22 -17.24 1.07
N GLU A 67 -22.49 -16.03 0.56
CA GLU A 67 -23.84 -15.49 0.35
C GLU A 67 -24.54 -16.06 -0.91
N GLN A 68 -23.79 -16.65 -1.85
CA GLN A 68 -24.34 -17.12 -3.11
C GLN A 68 -25.15 -18.41 -2.93
N ARG A 69 -26.36 -18.44 -3.50
CA ARG A 69 -27.22 -19.63 -3.52
C ARG A 69 -26.59 -20.73 -4.38
N ASP A 70 -26.68 -21.97 -3.91
CA ASP A 70 -26.16 -23.18 -4.56
C ASP A 70 -24.67 -23.14 -4.94
N CYS A 71 -23.89 -22.25 -4.30
CA CYS A 71 -22.45 -22.07 -4.56
C CYS A 71 -22.10 -21.74 -6.02
N LYS A 72 -23.09 -21.32 -6.82
CA LYS A 72 -22.89 -20.86 -8.20
C LYS A 72 -22.49 -19.39 -8.17
N ILE A 73 -21.35 -19.09 -8.79
CA ILE A 73 -20.86 -17.72 -8.91
C ILE A 73 -21.72 -16.98 -9.94
N PRO A 74 -22.40 -15.88 -9.58
CA PRO A 74 -23.15 -15.08 -10.54
C PRO A 74 -22.25 -14.52 -11.65
N LYS A 75 -22.83 -14.25 -12.83
CA LYS A 75 -22.11 -13.55 -13.91
C LYS A 75 -21.92 -12.05 -13.64
N ARG A 76 -22.76 -11.47 -12.78
CA ARG A 76 -22.77 -10.03 -12.51
C ARG A 76 -21.93 -9.71 -11.28
N ALA A 77 -21.08 -8.69 -11.40
CA ALA A 77 -20.34 -8.10 -10.30
C ALA A 77 -21.27 -7.64 -9.17
N PRO A 78 -20.90 -7.81 -7.89
CA PRO A 78 -21.64 -7.18 -6.80
C PRO A 78 -21.57 -5.65 -6.88
N SER A 79 -22.51 -5.00 -6.18
CA SER A 79 -22.40 -3.58 -5.77
C SER A 79 -21.12 -3.33 -4.96
N LEU A 80 -20.86 -2.07 -4.61
CA LEU A 80 -19.68 -1.71 -3.82
C LEU A 80 -19.73 -2.39 -2.45
N ARG A 81 -18.83 -3.35 -2.23
CA ARG A 81 -18.70 -4.10 -0.97
C ARG A 81 -17.48 -3.69 -0.16
N VAL A 82 -16.42 -3.21 -0.82
CA VAL A 82 -15.14 -2.86 -0.16
C VAL A 82 -14.61 -1.52 -0.64
N LEU A 83 -14.21 -0.69 0.31
CA LEU A 83 -13.47 0.54 0.06
C LEU A 83 -12.03 0.35 0.54
N TRP A 84 -11.05 0.50 -0.36
CA TRP A 84 -9.63 0.42 -0.02
C TRP A 84 -9.04 1.83 -0.04
N VAL A 85 -8.59 2.32 1.11
CA VAL A 85 -8.01 3.65 1.27
C VAL A 85 -6.51 3.51 1.42
N THR A 86 -5.75 4.02 0.44
CA THR A 86 -4.28 4.06 0.53
C THR A 86 -3.79 5.52 0.60
N PRO A 87 -2.84 5.84 1.51
CA PRO A 87 -2.31 7.20 1.64
C PRO A 87 -1.43 7.59 0.45
N LEU A 88 -0.89 6.62 -0.29
CA LEU A 88 0.10 6.86 -1.32
C LEU A 88 -0.50 6.58 -2.69
N ARG A 89 -0.50 7.60 -3.56
CA ARG A 89 -1.04 7.47 -4.92
C ARG A 89 -0.27 6.47 -5.77
N ALA A 90 1.04 6.36 -5.56
CA ALA A 90 1.90 5.41 -6.26
C ALA A 90 1.44 3.95 -6.02
N LEU A 91 0.84 3.65 -4.87
CA LEU A 91 0.40 2.29 -4.53
C LEU A 91 -0.92 1.89 -5.15
N VAL A 92 -1.66 2.84 -5.70
CA VAL A 92 -3.04 2.61 -6.11
C VAL A 92 -3.11 1.61 -7.26
N GLU A 93 -2.23 1.73 -8.25
CA GLU A 93 -2.22 0.84 -9.42
C GLU A 93 -1.79 -0.59 -9.01
N ASP A 94 -0.71 -0.72 -8.24
CA ASP A 94 -0.22 -2.02 -7.75
C ASP A 94 -1.19 -2.71 -6.78
N THR A 95 -1.81 -1.94 -5.88
CA THR A 95 -2.86 -2.46 -5.00
C THR A 95 -4.01 -2.97 -5.84
N THR A 96 -4.49 -2.18 -6.80
CA THR A 96 -5.61 -2.55 -7.69
C THR A 96 -5.32 -3.87 -8.39
N ARG A 97 -4.15 -3.98 -9.02
CA ARG A 97 -3.69 -5.21 -9.68
C ARG A 97 -3.64 -6.40 -8.73
N THR A 98 -3.09 -6.23 -7.53
CA THR A 98 -3.00 -7.31 -6.54
C THR A 98 -4.39 -7.82 -6.11
N LEU A 99 -5.36 -6.92 -5.97
CA LEU A 99 -6.74 -7.28 -5.65
C LEU A 99 -7.44 -7.99 -6.82
N GLU A 100 -7.16 -7.56 -8.06
CA GLU A 100 -7.64 -8.19 -9.30
C GLU A 100 -7.10 -9.60 -9.45
N GLU A 101 -5.79 -9.81 -9.27
CA GLU A 101 -5.15 -11.12 -9.40
C GLU A 101 -5.79 -12.19 -8.49
N LEU A 102 -6.13 -11.84 -7.25
CA LEU A 102 -6.83 -12.79 -6.35
C LEU A 102 -8.28 -13.02 -6.79
N SER A 103 -8.98 -11.98 -7.23
CA SER A 103 -10.39 -12.08 -7.62
C SER A 103 -10.57 -12.91 -8.89
N GLU A 104 -9.72 -12.67 -9.89
CA GLU A 104 -9.66 -13.43 -11.14
C GLU A 104 -9.19 -14.86 -10.89
N GLY A 105 -8.18 -15.05 -10.04
CA GLY A 105 -7.70 -16.37 -9.65
C GLY A 105 -8.76 -17.25 -8.97
N LEU A 106 -9.75 -16.63 -8.33
CA LEU A 106 -10.92 -17.31 -7.76
C LEU A 106 -12.13 -17.38 -8.70
N GLY A 107 -12.02 -16.84 -9.92
CA GLY A 107 -13.07 -16.81 -10.93
C GLY A 107 -14.26 -15.92 -10.53
N LEU A 108 -14.03 -14.85 -9.77
CA LEU A 108 -15.07 -13.97 -9.27
C LEU A 108 -15.29 -12.78 -10.21
N PRO A 109 -16.54 -12.35 -10.47
CA PRO A 109 -16.86 -11.27 -11.40
C PRO A 109 -16.63 -9.88 -10.78
N TRP A 110 -15.74 -9.75 -9.80
CA TRP A 110 -15.57 -8.50 -9.05
C TRP A 110 -14.96 -7.44 -9.95
N ASN A 111 -15.62 -6.28 -10.02
CA ASN A 111 -15.07 -5.11 -10.69
C ASN A 111 -14.26 -4.32 -9.68
N ILE A 112 -12.97 -4.13 -9.92
CA ILE A 112 -12.06 -3.40 -9.04
C ILE A 112 -11.55 -2.21 -9.82
N GLN A 113 -11.66 -1.02 -9.24
CA GLN A 113 -11.19 0.20 -9.91
C GLN A 113 -10.57 1.14 -8.90
N SER A 114 -9.67 1.98 -9.40
CA SER A 114 -9.11 3.07 -8.63
C SER A 114 -9.81 4.40 -8.88
N ARG A 115 -9.79 5.28 -7.87
CA ARG A 115 -10.20 6.68 -7.96
C ARG A 115 -9.30 7.56 -7.09
N THR A 116 -8.54 8.43 -7.74
CA THR A 116 -7.64 9.38 -7.08
C THR A 116 -7.86 10.79 -7.64
N GLY A 117 -7.04 11.74 -7.17
CA GLY A 117 -6.93 13.06 -7.79
C GLY A 117 -6.66 12.98 -9.30
N ASP A 118 -5.85 12.00 -9.72
CA ASP A 118 -5.35 11.85 -11.10
C ASP A 118 -6.32 11.09 -12.03
N THR A 119 -7.40 10.52 -11.49
CA THR A 119 -8.45 9.88 -12.30
C THR A 119 -9.18 10.93 -13.15
N SER A 120 -9.35 10.66 -14.45
CA SER A 120 -10.00 11.60 -15.37
C SER A 120 -11.45 11.91 -14.97
N SER A 121 -11.94 13.08 -15.37
CA SER A 121 -13.33 13.51 -15.13
C SER A 121 -14.34 12.52 -15.74
N SER A 122 -14.04 11.96 -16.92
CA SER A 122 -14.89 10.96 -17.59
C SER A 122 -15.01 9.66 -16.80
N ILE A 123 -13.90 9.13 -16.27
CA ILE A 123 -13.91 7.94 -15.42
C ILE A 123 -14.64 8.24 -14.11
N LYS A 124 -14.36 9.38 -13.48
CA LYS A 124 -15.03 9.82 -12.25
C LYS A 124 -16.55 9.93 -12.43
N ALA A 125 -17.01 10.43 -13.57
CA ALA A 125 -18.43 10.54 -13.89
C ALA A 125 -19.08 9.17 -14.12
N ARG A 126 -18.40 8.26 -14.83
CA ARG A 126 -18.88 6.88 -15.04
C ARG A 126 -19.01 6.12 -13.71
N GLN A 127 -18.00 6.24 -12.83
CA GLN A 127 -18.00 5.61 -11.51
C GLN A 127 -19.14 6.11 -10.62
N ARG A 128 -19.51 7.39 -10.69
CA ARG A 128 -20.67 7.92 -9.94
C ARG A 128 -22.00 7.31 -10.37
N LYS A 129 -22.14 6.96 -11.65
CA LYS A 129 -23.34 6.28 -12.16
C LYS A 129 -23.40 4.81 -11.70
N LYS A 130 -22.23 4.17 -11.60
CA LYS A 130 -22.11 2.77 -11.18
C LYS A 130 -20.73 2.53 -10.55
N TYR A 131 -20.72 2.38 -9.23
CA TYR A 131 -19.49 2.08 -8.49
C TYR A 131 -18.99 0.65 -8.78
N PRO A 132 -17.66 0.43 -8.70
CA PRO A 132 -17.08 -0.91 -8.74
C PRO A 132 -17.44 -1.71 -7.48
N SER A 133 -17.18 -3.02 -7.51
CA SER A 133 -17.33 -3.91 -6.35
C SER A 133 -16.31 -3.59 -5.25
N CYS A 134 -15.10 -3.19 -5.67
CA CYS A 134 -14.09 -2.60 -4.80
C CYS A 134 -13.55 -1.31 -5.39
N LEU A 135 -13.50 -0.26 -4.57
CA LEU A 135 -12.94 1.04 -4.96
C LEU A 135 -11.66 1.31 -4.18
N VAL A 136 -10.53 1.36 -4.89
CA VAL A 136 -9.24 1.81 -4.34
C VAL A 136 -9.14 3.32 -4.45
N THR A 137 -8.93 4.03 -3.35
CA THR A 137 -8.99 5.49 -3.28
C THR A 137 -7.98 6.06 -2.30
N THR A 138 -7.90 7.39 -2.28
CA THR A 138 -7.12 8.18 -1.31
C THR A 138 -8.04 8.83 -0.28
N PRO A 139 -7.54 9.20 0.92
CA PRO A 139 -8.33 9.95 1.90
C PRO A 139 -9.03 11.19 1.33
N GLU A 140 -8.33 11.96 0.51
CA GLU A 140 -8.84 13.20 -0.08
C GLU A 140 -9.97 12.91 -1.08
N SER A 141 -9.78 11.90 -1.93
CA SER A 141 -10.80 11.49 -2.90
C SER A 141 -12.02 10.87 -2.22
N LEU A 142 -11.83 10.15 -1.11
CA LEU A 142 -12.92 9.65 -0.28
C LEU A 142 -13.71 10.80 0.35
N SER A 143 -13.05 11.81 0.90
CA SER A 143 -13.72 12.99 1.45
C SER A 143 -14.64 13.66 0.43
N LEU A 144 -14.19 13.76 -0.83
CA LEU A 144 -15.02 14.29 -1.92
C LEU A 144 -16.19 13.36 -2.24
N LEU A 145 -15.99 12.04 -2.28
CA LEU A 145 -17.09 11.09 -2.51
C LEU A 145 -18.17 11.25 -1.43
N LEU A 146 -17.79 11.31 -0.17
CA LEU A 146 -18.72 11.40 0.96
C LEU A 146 -19.48 12.74 1.04
N SER A 147 -19.04 13.76 0.31
CA SER A 147 -19.77 15.04 0.21
C SER A 147 -20.96 15.01 -0.75
N TYR A 148 -21.02 14.05 -1.68
CA TYR A 148 -22.14 13.93 -2.60
C TYR A 148 -23.36 13.30 -1.91
N PRO A 149 -24.58 13.81 -2.16
CA PRO A 149 -25.80 13.31 -1.52
C PRO A 149 -26.12 11.86 -1.89
N GLU A 150 -25.86 11.45 -3.13
CA GLU A 150 -26.15 10.09 -3.62
C GLU A 150 -25.21 9.01 -3.05
N THR A 151 -24.10 9.40 -2.41
CA THR A 151 -23.08 8.45 -1.95
C THR A 151 -23.59 7.55 -0.82
N GLN A 152 -24.47 8.03 0.05
CA GLN A 152 -25.01 7.21 1.14
C GLN A 152 -25.79 6.01 0.60
N GLU A 153 -26.64 6.21 -0.40
CA GLU A 153 -27.39 5.13 -1.05
C GLU A 153 -26.45 4.19 -1.82
N ALA A 154 -25.51 4.75 -2.57
CA ALA A 154 -24.55 3.97 -3.35
C ALA A 154 -23.62 3.09 -2.49
N PHE A 155 -23.38 3.47 -1.24
CA PHE A 155 -22.52 2.77 -0.27
C PHE A 155 -23.33 1.89 0.70
N SER A 156 -24.63 1.70 0.46
CA SER A 156 -25.53 0.92 1.34
C SER A 156 -25.08 -0.53 1.57
N ASP A 157 -24.49 -1.17 0.55
CA ASP A 157 -23.96 -2.54 0.62
C ASP A 157 -22.50 -2.63 1.10
N LEU A 158 -21.88 -1.50 1.48
CA LEU A 158 -20.48 -1.46 1.88
C LEU A 158 -20.29 -2.24 3.19
N GLY A 159 -19.55 -3.36 3.12
CA GLY A 159 -19.31 -4.26 4.25
C GLY A 159 -17.96 -4.04 4.93
N ALA A 160 -16.96 -3.52 4.21
CA ALA A 160 -15.65 -3.27 4.76
C ALA A 160 -14.96 -2.02 4.22
N VAL A 161 -14.20 -1.35 5.09
CA VAL A 161 -13.21 -0.33 4.74
C VAL A 161 -11.84 -0.81 5.17
N ILE A 162 -10.91 -0.82 4.24
CA ILE A 162 -9.53 -1.20 4.46
C ILE A 162 -8.68 0.06 4.35
N VAL A 163 -7.88 0.35 5.37
CA VAL A 163 -6.96 1.48 5.40
C VAL A 163 -5.55 0.93 5.35
N ASP A 164 -4.93 1.09 4.19
CA ASP A 164 -3.57 0.66 3.94
C ASP A 164 -2.56 1.64 4.52
N GLU A 165 -1.36 1.15 4.82
CA GLU A 165 -0.27 1.90 5.42
C GLU A 165 -0.71 2.90 6.50
N TRP A 166 -1.46 2.39 7.48
CA TRP A 166 -2.09 3.22 8.51
C TRP A 166 -1.10 4.10 9.28
N HIS A 167 0.16 3.65 9.44
CA HIS A 167 1.22 4.42 10.07
C HIS A 167 1.54 5.74 9.37
N GLU A 168 1.39 5.83 8.04
CA GLU A 168 1.61 7.07 7.29
C GLU A 168 0.54 8.13 7.55
N LEU A 169 -0.64 7.69 8.01
CA LEU A 169 -1.76 8.58 8.31
C LEU A 169 -1.77 9.02 9.77
N LEU A 170 -1.29 8.19 10.69
CA LEU A 170 -1.28 8.50 12.12
C LEU A 170 -0.56 9.82 12.44
N ALA A 171 -1.15 10.60 13.34
CA ALA A 171 -0.65 11.91 13.76
C ALA A 171 -0.48 12.94 12.61
N THR A 172 -1.21 12.77 11.50
CA THR A 172 -1.25 13.74 10.40
C THR A 172 -2.66 14.30 10.20
N LYS A 173 -2.76 15.48 9.56
CA LYS A 173 -4.06 16.03 9.14
C LYS A 173 -4.80 15.09 8.17
N ARG A 174 -4.07 14.32 7.36
CA ARG A 174 -4.65 13.31 6.45
C ARG A 174 -5.26 12.15 7.24
N GLY A 175 -4.62 11.74 8.34
CA GLY A 175 -5.18 10.77 9.29
C GLY A 175 -6.46 11.28 9.91
N THR A 176 -6.46 12.50 10.44
CA THR A 176 -7.66 13.11 11.01
C THR A 176 -8.82 13.15 9.99
N GLN A 177 -8.55 13.51 8.74
CA GLN A 177 -9.56 13.47 7.67
C GLN A 177 -10.07 12.05 7.41
N THR A 178 -9.18 11.06 7.41
CA THR A 178 -9.53 9.64 7.23
C THR A 178 -10.42 9.16 8.38
N GLU A 179 -10.08 9.48 9.62
CA GLU A 179 -10.88 9.15 10.81
C GLU A 179 -12.29 9.73 10.74
N LEU A 180 -12.43 10.99 10.29
CA LEU A 180 -13.73 11.63 10.07
C LEU A 180 -14.54 10.94 8.97
N CYS A 181 -13.89 10.54 7.87
CA CYS A 181 -14.54 9.77 6.80
C CYS A 181 -15.05 8.42 7.33
N LEU A 182 -14.22 7.70 8.10
CA LEU A 182 -14.59 6.43 8.73
C LEU A 182 -15.74 6.61 9.73
N ALA A 183 -15.72 7.67 10.55
CA ALA A 183 -16.80 7.98 11.49
C ALA A 183 -18.13 8.22 10.76
N ARG A 184 -18.10 8.93 9.62
CA ARG A 184 -19.28 9.15 8.78
C ARG A 184 -19.81 7.84 8.17
N LEU A 185 -18.93 6.99 7.65
CA LEU A 185 -19.31 5.68 7.11
C LEU A 185 -19.94 4.79 8.19
N ARG A 186 -19.37 4.75 9.40
CA ARG A 186 -19.93 4.03 10.54
C ARG A 186 -21.30 4.56 10.98
N LYS A 187 -21.54 5.87 10.84
CA LYS A 187 -22.86 6.45 11.10
C LYS A 187 -23.91 5.93 10.10
N TRP A 188 -23.53 5.72 8.84
CA TRP A 188 -24.42 5.16 7.82
C TRP A 188 -24.63 3.66 7.97
N ASN A 189 -23.56 2.92 8.27
CA ASN A 189 -23.61 1.48 8.51
C ASN A 189 -22.78 1.12 9.77
N PRO A 190 -23.41 0.97 10.95
CA PRO A 190 -22.72 0.61 12.19
C PRO A 190 -22.07 -0.79 12.17
N ALA A 191 -22.48 -1.66 11.24
CA ALA A 191 -21.94 -3.01 11.10
C ALA A 191 -20.70 -3.09 10.20
N ILE A 192 -20.28 -1.97 9.59
CA ILE A 192 -19.15 -1.93 8.68
C ILE A 192 -17.85 -2.34 9.39
N LYS A 193 -17.07 -3.23 8.77
CA LYS A 193 -15.77 -3.68 9.32
C LYS A 193 -14.68 -2.71 8.89
N THR A 194 -13.84 -2.27 9.82
CA THR A 194 -12.69 -1.41 9.52
C THR A 194 -11.40 -2.19 9.77
N TRP A 195 -10.55 -2.31 8.76
CA TRP A 195 -9.29 -3.03 8.85
C TRP A 195 -8.13 -2.14 8.45
N GLY A 196 -7.07 -2.15 9.26
CA GLY A 196 -5.84 -1.39 9.02
C GLY A 196 -4.70 -2.34 8.65
N LEU A 197 -3.86 -1.93 7.72
CA LEU A 197 -2.61 -2.60 7.41
C LEU A 197 -1.45 -1.68 7.82
N SER A 198 -0.43 -2.24 8.48
CA SER A 198 0.76 -1.47 8.81
C SER A 198 2.00 -2.35 8.98
N ALA A 199 3.18 -1.83 8.64
CA ALA A 199 4.46 -2.49 8.86
C ALA A 199 5.20 -1.99 10.11
N THR A 200 5.12 -0.70 10.40
CA THR A 200 5.98 -0.02 11.37
C THR A 200 5.13 0.79 12.35
N LEU A 201 4.78 0.18 13.50
CA LEU A 201 4.05 0.87 14.56
C LEU A 201 4.63 0.58 15.94
N GLY A 202 4.92 1.64 16.68
CA GLY A 202 5.28 1.54 18.09
C GLY A 202 4.04 1.36 18.98
N ASN A 203 3.11 2.32 18.94
CA ASN A 203 1.92 2.32 19.79
C ASN A 203 0.71 1.67 19.08
N LEU A 204 0.69 0.34 19.08
CA LEU A 204 -0.30 -0.47 18.37
C LEU A 204 -1.73 -0.28 18.90
N GLU A 205 -1.91 -0.11 20.20
CA GLU A 205 -3.23 0.08 20.81
C GLU A 205 -3.84 1.45 20.44
N THR A 206 -3.04 2.52 20.49
CA THR A 206 -3.50 3.83 20.01
C THR A 206 -3.80 3.76 18.52
N ALA A 207 -2.93 3.15 17.71
CA ALA A 207 -3.18 2.98 16.27
C ALA A 207 -4.48 2.22 15.98
N LEU A 208 -4.74 1.12 16.70
CA LEU A 208 -5.96 0.34 16.56
C LEU A 208 -7.19 1.16 16.97
N SER A 209 -7.15 1.80 18.14
CA SER A 209 -8.28 2.56 18.68
C SER A 209 -8.68 3.75 17.80
N THR A 210 -7.72 4.51 17.25
CA THR A 210 -8.02 5.64 16.35
C THR A 210 -8.62 5.16 15.02
N LEU A 211 -8.17 4.00 14.51
CA LEU A 211 -8.69 3.42 13.28
C LEU A 211 -10.14 2.96 13.42
N VAL A 212 -10.41 2.12 14.42
CA VAL A 212 -11.72 1.48 14.59
C VAL A 212 -12.73 2.37 15.32
N GLY A 213 -12.27 3.43 15.97
CA GLY A 213 -13.11 4.35 16.73
C GLY A 213 -13.90 3.64 17.84
N SER A 214 -15.22 3.77 17.83
CA SER A 214 -16.12 3.23 18.84
C SER A 214 -16.48 1.74 18.68
N HIS A 215 -15.91 1.03 17.71
CA HIS A 215 -16.13 -0.42 17.61
C HIS A 215 -15.58 -1.16 18.83
N THR A 216 -16.45 -1.91 19.49
CA THR A 216 -16.10 -2.72 20.67
C THR A 216 -15.49 -4.06 20.29
N LYS A 217 -15.90 -4.65 19.16
CA LYS A 217 -15.30 -5.87 18.61
C LYS A 217 -14.09 -5.54 17.74
N ARG A 218 -12.92 -5.51 18.37
CA ARG A 218 -11.66 -5.19 17.71
C ARG A 218 -10.55 -6.19 18.04
N VAL A 219 -9.62 -6.40 17.11
CA VAL A 219 -8.46 -7.28 17.30
C VAL A 219 -7.18 -6.67 16.73
N LEU A 220 -6.06 -6.88 17.43
CA LEU A 220 -4.72 -6.62 16.94
C LEU A 220 -4.09 -7.94 16.49
N ILE A 221 -3.63 -8.01 15.24
CA ILE A 221 -3.01 -9.21 14.67
C ILE A 221 -1.56 -8.90 14.31
N ASN A 222 -0.63 -9.47 15.07
CA ASN A 222 0.80 -9.34 14.83
C ASN A 222 1.30 -10.51 13.97
N GLY A 223 1.86 -10.20 12.80
CA GLY A 223 2.68 -11.08 12.01
C GLY A 223 4.15 -10.84 12.35
N ASP A 224 4.62 -11.36 13.49
CA ASP A 224 6.02 -11.27 13.90
C ASP A 224 6.91 -12.10 12.97
N LEU A 225 7.28 -11.49 11.85
CA LEU A 225 8.26 -12.00 10.90
C LEU A 225 9.52 -11.18 11.09
N LYS A 226 10.45 -11.67 11.92
CA LYS A 226 11.74 -11.02 12.15
C LYS A 226 12.55 -10.95 10.85
N LYS A 227 12.41 -9.85 10.09
CA LYS A 227 13.31 -9.55 8.97
C LYS A 227 14.65 -9.10 9.53
N LYS A 228 15.72 -9.84 9.20
CA LYS A 228 17.10 -9.40 9.48
C LYS A 228 17.46 -8.34 8.44
N PHE A 229 17.69 -7.10 8.87
CA PHE A 229 18.28 -6.06 8.03
C PHE A 229 19.59 -5.58 8.68
N VAL A 230 20.50 -5.08 7.86
CA VAL A 230 21.80 -4.58 8.30
C VAL A 230 21.90 -3.11 7.91
N VAL A 231 21.95 -2.23 8.91
CA VAL A 231 22.18 -0.80 8.68
C VAL A 231 23.68 -0.54 8.75
N LYS A 232 24.24 0.04 7.68
CA LYS A 232 25.64 0.47 7.64
C LYS A 232 25.68 1.97 7.36
N THR A 233 26.43 2.70 8.18
CA THR A 233 26.66 4.14 7.97
C THR A 233 27.90 4.34 7.12
N ILE A 234 27.77 5.11 6.04
CA ILE A 234 28.92 5.54 5.22
C ILE A 234 29.46 6.81 5.84
N ILE A 235 30.70 6.75 6.33
CA ILE A 235 31.39 7.87 6.98
C ILE A 235 32.45 8.41 6.00
N PRO A 236 32.50 9.74 5.74
CA PRO A 236 33.59 10.34 4.96
C PRO A 236 34.96 9.99 5.55
N LYS A 237 35.96 9.73 4.69
CA LYS A 237 37.33 9.43 5.14
C LYS A 237 37.96 10.60 5.89
N ASP A 238 37.70 11.81 5.42
CA ASP A 238 38.20 13.05 6.02
C ASP A 238 37.02 13.84 6.60
N MET A 239 36.94 13.89 7.94
CA MET A 239 36.07 14.83 8.64
C MET A 239 36.77 16.18 8.72
N GLU A 240 36.71 16.99 7.66
CA GLU A 240 37.09 18.40 7.77
C GLU A 240 36.13 19.14 8.73
N LYS A 241 36.64 20.18 9.41
CA LYS A 241 35.84 21.12 10.21
C LYS A 241 34.60 21.52 9.39
N PHE A 242 33.43 21.28 9.98
CA PHE A 242 32.09 21.52 9.41
C PHE A 242 32.09 22.46 8.21
N PRO A 243 31.80 22.00 6.98
CA PRO A 243 31.77 22.87 5.82
C PRO A 243 30.65 23.92 6.01
N TRP A 244 31.00 25.22 5.91
CA TRP A 244 30.09 26.34 6.15
C TRP A 244 28.98 26.47 5.08
N ALA A 245 29.10 25.76 3.95
CA ALA A 245 28.08 25.65 2.90
C ALA A 245 28.22 24.33 2.13
N GLY A 246 27.15 23.89 1.45
CA GLY A 246 27.15 22.67 0.63
C GLY A 246 26.48 21.42 1.25
N HIS A 247 25.39 21.61 1.99
CA HIS A 247 24.62 20.60 2.74
C HIS A 247 23.95 19.48 1.90
N LEU A 248 24.28 19.33 0.62
CA LEU A 248 23.69 18.30 -0.22
C LEU A 248 24.46 16.98 -0.18
N GLY A 249 25.66 16.93 0.43
CA GLY A 249 26.42 15.68 0.59
C GLY A 249 27.28 15.29 -0.61
N GLY A 250 27.58 16.23 -1.50
CA GLY A 250 28.36 16.01 -2.74
C GLY A 250 29.70 15.29 -2.55
N LYS A 251 30.38 15.48 -1.42
CA LYS A 251 31.65 14.78 -1.10
C LYS A 251 31.52 13.26 -1.04
N LEU A 252 30.31 12.75 -0.80
CA LEU A 252 30.03 11.31 -0.70
C LEU A 252 29.57 10.69 -2.02
N VAL A 253 29.40 11.48 -3.10
CA VAL A 253 28.85 11.01 -4.38
C VAL A 253 29.63 9.82 -4.93
N GLU A 254 30.96 9.89 -4.96
CA GLU A 254 31.81 8.78 -5.41
C GLU A 254 31.69 7.54 -4.50
N GLN A 255 31.56 7.75 -3.17
CA GLN A 255 31.38 6.62 -2.25
C GLN A 255 30.02 5.96 -2.42
N VAL A 256 28.97 6.74 -2.65
CA VAL A 256 27.61 6.25 -2.92
C VAL A 256 27.57 5.52 -4.25
N ALA A 257 28.19 6.05 -5.31
CA ALA A 257 28.29 5.39 -6.61
C ALA A 257 28.92 4.00 -6.48
N ARG A 258 30.03 3.87 -5.74
CA ARG A 258 30.67 2.58 -5.46
C ARG A 258 29.80 1.61 -4.65
N GLN A 259 28.85 2.09 -3.86
CA GLN A 259 27.90 1.21 -3.19
C GLN A 259 26.80 0.76 -4.16
N ILE A 260 26.27 1.66 -4.99
CA ILE A 260 25.29 1.34 -6.03
C ILE A 260 25.83 0.25 -6.97
N GLU A 261 27.13 0.30 -7.31
CA GLU A 261 27.77 -0.71 -8.16
C GLU A 261 27.65 -2.14 -7.62
N LYS A 262 27.57 -2.32 -6.29
CA LYS A 262 27.57 -3.64 -5.62
C LYS A 262 26.23 -4.36 -5.64
N ALA A 263 25.15 -3.66 -6.02
CA ALA A 263 23.81 -4.22 -6.12
C ALA A 263 23.34 -4.16 -7.58
N GLN A 264 22.47 -5.08 -7.99
CA GLN A 264 21.86 -5.03 -9.31
C GLN A 264 20.97 -3.79 -9.44
N THR A 265 20.16 -3.51 -8.42
CA THR A 265 19.23 -2.38 -8.38
C THR A 265 19.24 -1.73 -6.99
N SER A 266 19.45 -0.41 -6.96
CA SER A 266 19.46 0.40 -5.73
C SER A 266 18.38 1.49 -5.71
N LEU A 267 17.80 1.74 -4.54
CA LEU A 267 17.00 2.95 -4.30
C LEU A 267 17.82 3.96 -3.49
N VAL A 268 17.92 5.19 -3.99
CA VAL A 268 18.64 6.29 -3.34
C VAL A 268 17.64 7.33 -2.85
N PHE A 269 17.30 7.27 -1.57
CA PHE A 269 16.34 8.18 -0.97
C PHE A 269 16.99 9.51 -0.55
N THR A 270 16.29 10.59 -0.86
CA THR A 270 16.62 11.97 -0.51
C THR A 270 15.43 12.63 0.18
N ASN A 271 15.69 13.66 0.97
CA ASN A 271 14.66 14.27 1.83
C ASN A 271 13.79 15.32 1.13
N VAL A 272 14.28 15.90 0.03
CA VAL A 272 13.65 16.99 -0.72
C VAL A 272 13.93 16.86 -2.20
N ARG A 273 13.02 17.38 -3.05
CA ARG A 273 13.10 17.26 -4.51
C ARG A 273 14.38 17.87 -5.10
N SER A 274 14.78 19.05 -4.61
CA SER A 274 16.03 19.69 -5.04
C SER A 274 17.27 18.86 -4.73
N GLN A 275 17.26 18.08 -3.65
CA GLN A 275 18.33 17.15 -3.32
C GLN A 275 18.29 15.93 -4.24
N THR A 276 17.09 15.44 -4.60
CA THR A 276 16.93 14.36 -5.59
C THR A 276 17.56 14.72 -6.92
N GLU A 277 17.23 15.90 -7.46
CA GLU A 277 17.76 16.43 -8.72
C GLU A 277 19.28 16.60 -8.66
N TYR A 278 19.80 17.19 -7.58
CA TYR A 278 21.23 17.34 -7.37
C TYR A 278 21.96 16.00 -7.37
N TRP A 279 21.46 15.01 -6.62
CA TRP A 279 22.10 13.70 -6.53
C TRP A 279 22.02 12.91 -7.83
N TYR A 280 20.91 13.02 -8.57
CA TYR A 280 20.77 12.44 -9.89
C TYR A 280 21.87 12.96 -10.83
N HIS A 281 22.03 14.28 -10.94
CA HIS A 281 23.06 14.88 -11.77
C HIS A 281 24.49 14.63 -11.25
N ALA A 282 24.69 14.63 -9.94
CA ALA A 282 26.00 14.36 -9.35
C ALA A 282 26.45 12.90 -9.57
N LEU A 283 25.53 11.93 -9.52
CA LEU A 283 25.84 10.55 -9.84
C LEU A 283 26.20 10.39 -11.32
N LEU A 284 25.45 11.04 -12.23
CA LEU A 284 25.78 11.03 -13.66
C LEU A 284 27.11 11.73 -13.98
N SER A 285 27.51 12.74 -13.21
CA SER A 285 28.80 13.40 -13.46
C SER A 285 30.00 12.51 -13.12
N VAL A 286 29.87 11.59 -12.15
CA VAL A 286 30.92 10.63 -11.79
C VAL A 286 30.78 9.28 -12.53
N ARG A 287 29.59 8.96 -13.03
CA ARG A 287 29.26 7.75 -13.82
C ARG A 287 28.39 8.11 -15.03
N PRO A 288 28.94 8.76 -16.08
CA PRO A 288 28.17 9.17 -17.26
C PRO A 288 27.51 7.99 -18.00
N GLU A 289 28.08 6.80 -17.90
CA GLU A 289 27.57 5.57 -18.49
C GLU A 289 26.23 5.11 -17.89
N TRP A 290 25.81 5.64 -16.74
CA TRP A 290 24.51 5.35 -16.15
C TRP A 290 23.36 6.19 -16.72
N VAL A 291 23.59 6.99 -17.75
CA VAL A 291 22.54 7.86 -18.33
C VAL A 291 21.25 7.11 -18.66
N ASP A 292 21.38 5.88 -19.18
CA ASP A 292 20.23 5.05 -19.50
C ASP A 292 19.73 4.25 -18.31
N ASP A 293 20.56 4.00 -17.29
CA ASP A 293 20.30 3.08 -16.16
C ASP A 293 20.09 3.76 -14.80
N LEU A 294 20.10 5.10 -14.76
CA LEU A 294 19.75 5.89 -13.59
C LEU A 294 18.38 6.54 -13.80
N GLY A 295 17.48 6.35 -12.84
CA GLY A 295 16.17 7.00 -12.83
C GLY A 295 16.09 8.12 -11.81
N ILE A 296 15.17 9.07 -12.03
CA ILE A 296 14.76 10.06 -11.04
C ILE A 296 13.27 9.93 -10.73
N HIS A 297 12.88 10.06 -9.46
CA HIS A 297 11.48 9.95 -9.08
C HIS A 297 11.08 10.89 -7.93
N HIS A 298 10.25 11.89 -8.24
CA HIS A 298 9.54 12.71 -7.25
C HIS A 298 8.26 13.31 -7.82
N GLY A 299 7.39 13.85 -6.96
CA GLY A 299 6.08 14.36 -7.36
C GLY A 299 6.06 15.60 -8.28
N SER A 300 7.21 16.06 -8.78
CA SER A 300 7.27 17.08 -9.85
C SER A 300 7.59 16.47 -11.23
N ILE A 301 8.01 15.20 -11.29
CA ILE A 301 8.28 14.48 -12.54
C ILE A 301 6.96 14.10 -13.21
N ASP A 302 6.92 14.16 -14.54
CA ASP A 302 5.74 13.83 -15.32
C ASP A 302 5.24 12.40 -15.02
N ARG A 303 3.91 12.20 -15.11
CA ARG A 303 3.31 10.90 -14.81
C ARG A 303 3.86 9.80 -15.72
N LYS A 304 4.05 10.07 -17.00
CA LYS A 304 4.50 9.07 -17.98
C LYS A 304 5.94 8.64 -17.65
N GLU A 305 6.79 9.59 -17.30
CA GLU A 305 8.18 9.33 -16.91
C GLU A 305 8.25 8.52 -15.60
N ARG A 306 7.45 8.90 -14.59
CA ARG A 306 7.38 8.13 -13.33
C ARG A 306 6.94 6.68 -13.56
N ALA A 307 5.90 6.47 -14.36
CA ALA A 307 5.42 5.13 -14.69
C ALA A 307 6.48 4.29 -15.45
N GLN A 308 7.27 4.92 -16.33
CA GLN A 308 8.38 4.24 -17.00
C GLN A 308 9.48 3.82 -16.02
N VAL A 309 9.86 4.70 -15.08
CA VAL A 309 10.85 4.38 -14.05
C VAL A 309 10.36 3.25 -13.15
N GLU A 310 9.10 3.31 -12.69
CA GLU A 310 8.46 2.28 -11.86
C GLU A 310 8.45 0.91 -12.58
N GLU A 311 8.11 0.88 -13.87
CA GLU A 311 8.07 -0.35 -14.66
C GLU A 311 9.46 -0.96 -14.87
N ARG A 312 10.47 -0.13 -15.13
CA ARG A 312 11.86 -0.59 -15.24
C ARG A 312 12.38 -1.13 -13.91
N LEU A 313 12.03 -0.46 -12.81
CA LEU A 313 12.37 -0.88 -11.45
C LEU A 313 11.74 -2.24 -11.10
N ARG A 314 10.46 -2.44 -11.44
CA ARG A 314 9.73 -3.71 -11.27
C ARG A 314 10.40 -4.89 -11.99
N HIS A 315 11.03 -4.65 -13.13
CA HIS A 315 11.71 -5.66 -13.93
C HIS A 315 13.22 -5.76 -13.68
N GLY A 316 13.78 -4.98 -12.75
CA GLY A 316 15.22 -4.97 -12.48
C GLY A 316 16.06 -4.47 -13.66
N LYS A 317 15.48 -3.64 -14.54
CA LYS A 317 16.10 -3.07 -15.75
C LYS A 317 16.65 -1.66 -15.51
N ILE A 318 17.03 -1.36 -14.28
CA ILE A 318 17.56 -0.07 -13.86
C ILE A 318 18.57 -0.29 -12.74
N LYS A 319 19.71 0.41 -12.82
CA LYS A 319 20.81 0.28 -11.85
C LYS A 319 20.47 0.99 -10.55
N ALA A 320 19.94 2.21 -10.64
CA ALA A 320 19.49 2.94 -9.47
C ALA A 320 18.37 3.93 -9.79
N VAL A 321 17.57 4.25 -8.78
CA VAL A 321 16.61 5.35 -8.85
C VAL A 321 16.86 6.32 -7.69
N VAL A 322 17.09 7.59 -8.01
CA VAL A 322 17.17 8.66 -7.01
C VAL A 322 15.78 9.21 -6.78
N CYS A 323 15.29 9.09 -5.55
CA CYS A 323 13.89 9.40 -5.24
C CYS A 323 13.70 10.14 -3.93
N THR A 324 12.54 10.80 -3.81
CA THR A 324 12.00 11.19 -2.50
C THR A 324 11.17 10.04 -1.91
N SER A 325 10.43 10.31 -0.83
CA SER A 325 9.36 9.43 -0.32
C SER A 325 8.18 9.22 -1.29
N SER A 326 8.37 9.46 -2.58
CA SER A 326 7.39 9.18 -3.62
C SER A 326 7.44 7.73 -4.09
N LEU A 327 8.57 7.05 -3.85
CA LEU A 327 8.73 5.59 -3.93
C LEU A 327 8.80 4.94 -2.55
N ASP A 328 8.53 5.70 -1.48
CA ASP A 328 8.47 5.12 -0.13
C ASP A 328 7.28 4.17 -0.07
N LEU A 329 7.56 2.96 0.42
CA LEU A 329 6.64 1.94 0.93
C LEU A 329 5.39 1.61 0.10
N GLY A 330 5.30 0.33 -0.31
CA GLY A 330 4.06 -0.36 -0.67
C GLY A 330 4.01 -0.93 -2.10
N VAL A 331 4.94 -0.54 -2.97
CA VAL A 331 5.14 -1.20 -4.25
C VAL A 331 6.13 -2.34 -4.05
N ASP A 332 5.80 -3.54 -4.55
CA ASP A 332 6.71 -4.67 -4.53
C ASP A 332 7.77 -4.51 -5.62
N PHE A 333 8.87 -3.82 -5.28
CA PHE A 333 10.07 -3.79 -6.09
C PHE A 333 10.99 -4.96 -5.71
N SER A 334 10.51 -6.19 -5.91
CA SER A 334 11.26 -7.43 -5.65
C SER A 334 12.74 -7.43 -6.12
N PRO A 335 13.12 -6.77 -7.25
CA PRO A 335 14.53 -6.71 -7.67
C PRO A 335 15.43 -5.76 -6.86
N VAL A 336 14.89 -4.93 -5.96
CA VAL A 336 15.69 -3.98 -5.18
C VAL A 336 16.44 -4.72 -4.08
N GLU A 337 17.77 -4.72 -4.19
CA GLU A 337 18.65 -5.39 -3.23
C GLU A 337 19.17 -4.45 -2.15
N GLN A 338 19.16 -3.15 -2.43
CA GLN A 338 19.79 -2.14 -1.60
C GLN A 338 19.01 -0.83 -1.54
N VAL A 339 18.96 -0.24 -0.35
CA VAL A 339 18.45 1.11 -0.10
C VAL A 339 19.58 1.97 0.47
N ILE A 340 19.76 3.17 -0.08
CA ILE A 340 20.72 4.18 0.36
C ILE A 340 19.92 5.42 0.79
N GLN A 341 20.01 5.78 2.06
CA GLN A 341 19.41 7.00 2.58
C GLN A 341 20.46 8.12 2.61
N ILE A 342 20.21 9.21 1.87
CA ILE A 342 21.04 10.40 1.90
C ILE A 342 20.59 11.31 3.05
N GLY A 343 21.54 11.63 3.93
CA GLY A 343 21.28 12.39 5.15
C GLY A 343 20.48 11.58 6.19
N GLY A 344 20.08 12.22 7.28
CA GLY A 344 19.24 11.57 8.29
C GLY A 344 17.84 11.29 7.74
N PRO A 345 17.27 10.08 7.97
CA PRO A 345 15.85 9.86 7.72
C PRO A 345 15.04 10.72 8.69
N LYS A 346 13.93 11.33 8.24
CA LYS A 346 13.04 12.15 9.08
C LYS A 346 12.21 11.31 10.07
N GLY A 347 12.77 10.24 10.61
CA GLY A 347 12.14 9.32 11.56
C GLY A 347 12.60 7.87 11.38
N VAL A 348 12.64 7.11 12.47
CA VAL A 348 13.03 5.68 12.47
C VAL A 348 12.03 4.84 11.68
N ALA A 349 10.72 5.11 11.80
CA ALA A 349 9.68 4.37 11.11
C ALA A 349 9.73 4.50 9.57
N ARG A 350 10.41 5.53 9.04
CA ARG A 350 10.65 5.71 7.60
C ARG A 350 11.92 5.04 7.10
N LEU A 351 12.88 4.81 8.00
CA LEU A 351 14.11 4.09 7.67
C LEU A 351 13.87 2.57 7.59
N LEU A 352 12.93 2.07 8.40
CA LEU A 352 12.54 0.68 8.53
C LEU A 352 11.39 0.34 7.57
#